data_AF-F8CNT8-F1
#
_entry.id   AF-F8CNT8-F1
#
_cell.length_a   1.000
_cell.length_b   1.000
_cell.length_c   1.000
_cell.angle_alpha   90.00
_cell.angle_beta   90.00
_cell.angle_gamma   90.00
#
_symmetry.space_group_name_H-M   'P 1'
#
loop_
_entity.id
_entity.type
_entity.pdbx_description
1 polymer ?
#
loop_
_entity_poly.entity_id
_entity_poly.type
_entity_poly.pdbx_seq_one_letter_code
_entity_poly.pdbx_strand_id
1 'polypeptide(L)' 'MVKTEDLIDAQAVAGLLRLRHANSVSTYLRRYPDMPRPVLDLGTGRPRLWLRPQVVRWMRARKSEQLHAEGES' A
#
# COMPACT_ATOMS: atom_id res chain seq x y z
N MET A 1 15.79 1.32 11.69
CA MET A 1 15.28 0.23 12.55
C MET A 1 13.84 -0.05 12.15
N VAL A 2 13.52 -1.31 11.82
CA VAL A 2 12.13 -1.72 11.52
C VAL A 2 11.44 -2.01 12.84
N LYS A 3 10.30 -1.36 13.11
CA LYS A 3 9.48 -1.69 14.26
C LYS A 3 8.42 -2.71 13.84
N THR A 4 8.39 -3.84 14.52
CA THR A 4 7.45 -4.92 14.21
C THR A 4 5.99 -4.49 14.43
N GLU A 5 5.74 -3.52 15.32
CA GLU A 5 4.42 -2.91 15.57
C GLU A 5 3.84 -2.17 14.35
N ASP A 6 4.69 -1.76 13.40
CA ASP A 6 4.29 -1.07 12.18
C ASP A 6 3.91 -2.04 11.04
N LEU A 7 4.06 -3.34 11.25
CA LEU A 7 3.70 -4.35 10.26
C LEU A 7 2.18 -4.50 10.17
N ILE A 8 1.68 -4.40 8.95
CA ILE A 8 0.26 -4.54 8.62
C ILE A 8 0.06 -5.57 7.51
N ASP A 9 -1.04 -6.30 7.56
CA ASP A 9 -1.39 -7.29 6.55
C ASP A 9 -2.10 -6.67 5.33
N ALA A 10 -2.43 -7.51 4.35
CA ALA A 10 -3.13 -7.08 3.14
C ALA A 10 -4.52 -6.48 3.40
N GLN A 11 -5.20 -6.90 4.47
CA GLN A 11 -6.53 -6.37 4.81
C GLN A 11 -6.42 -4.96 5.38
N ALA A 12 -5.45 -4.71 6.26
CA ALA A 12 -5.14 -3.38 6.78
C ALA A 12 -4.65 -2.44 5.66
N VAL A 13 -3.82 -2.92 4.72
CA VAL A 13 -3.44 -2.15 3.52
C VAL A 13 -4.68 -1.80 2.68
N ALA A 14 -5.59 -2.75 2.43
CA ALA A 14 -6.84 -2.47 1.73
C ALA A 14 -7.66 -1.38 2.44
N GLY A 15 -7.75 -1.43 3.77
CA GLY A 15 -8.41 -0.41 4.58
C GLY A 15 -7.80 0.99 4.39
N LEU A 16 -6.47 1.10 4.40
CA LEU A 16 -5.77 2.37 4.13
C LEU A 16 -6.08 2.89 2.73
N LEU A 17 -6.09 2.00 1.73
CA LEU A 17 -6.38 2.32 0.33
C LEU A 17 -7.87 2.50 0.02
N ARG A 18 -8.75 2.36 1.02
CA ARG A 18 -10.22 2.36 0.87
C ARG A 18 -10.71 1.33 -0.16
N LEU A 19 -10.04 0.19 -0.23
CA LEU A 19 -10.41 -0.94 -1.06
C LEU A 19 -11.34 -1.88 -0.30
N ARG A 20 -12.29 -2.48 -1.03
CA ARG A 20 -13.29 -3.38 -0.43
C ARG A 20 -12.72 -4.73 0.03
N HIS A 21 -11.65 -5.21 -0.62
CA HIS A 21 -11.11 -6.56 -0.39
C HIS A 21 -9.58 -6.56 -0.38
N ALA A 22 -8.96 -7.36 0.49
CA ALA A 22 -7.50 -7.59 0.50
C ALA A 22 -6.96 -8.07 -0.85
N ASN A 23 -7.72 -8.85 -1.60
CA ASN A 23 -7.32 -9.35 -2.92
C ASN A 23 -7.07 -8.21 -3.93
N SER A 24 -7.73 -7.07 -3.75
CA SER A 24 -7.53 -5.88 -4.59
C SER A 24 -6.13 -5.27 -4.42
N VAL A 25 -5.46 -5.52 -3.29
CA VAL A 25 -4.07 -5.08 -3.05
C VAL A 25 -3.12 -5.70 -4.08
N SER A 26 -3.30 -6.98 -4.44
CA SER A 26 -2.50 -7.63 -5.49
C SER A 26 -2.66 -6.98 -6.85
N THR A 27 -3.86 -6.48 -7.17
CA THR A 27 -4.11 -5.74 -8.41
C THR A 27 -3.44 -4.37 -8.36
N TYR A 28 -3.49 -3.68 -7.23
CA TYR A 28 -2.78 -2.41 -7.02
C TYR A 28 -1.26 -2.57 -7.17
N LEU A 29 -0.67 -3.63 -6.62
CA LEU A 29 0.76 -3.94 -6.76
C LEU A 29 1.21 -4.16 -8.21
N ARG A 30 0.29 -4.58 -9.10
CA ARG A 30 0.56 -4.72 -10.53
C ARG A 30 0.37 -3.39 -11.26
N ARG A 31 -0.67 -2.64 -10.89
CA ARG A 31 -1.02 -1.35 -11.50
C ARG A 31 -0.03 -0.24 -11.17
N TYR A 32 0.53 -0.27 -9.96
CA TYR A 32 1.38 0.79 -9.43
C TYR A 32 2.76 0.22 -9.09
N PRO A 33 3.74 0.33 -10.00
CA PRO A 33 5.08 -0.21 -9.78
C PRO A 33 5.84 0.49 -8.65
N ASP A 34 5.47 1.74 -8.36
CA ASP A 34 5.93 2.59 -7.27
C ASP A 34 5.32 2.24 -5.90
N MET A 35 4.26 1.41 -5.88
CA MET A 35 3.64 0.97 -4.63
C MET A 35 4.60 0.12 -3.80
N PRO A 36 4.71 0.37 -2.48
CA PRO A 36 5.59 -0.40 -1.62
C PRO A 36 5.23 -1.89 -1.64
N ARG A 37 6.27 -2.71 -1.86
CA ARG A 37 6.20 -4.16 -1.81
C ARG A 37 6.13 -4.64 -0.35
N PRO A 38 5.58 -5.84 -0.10
CA PRO A 38 5.59 -6.41 1.24
C PRO A 38 7.04 -6.61 1.69
N VAL A 39 7.32 -6.25 2.94
CA VAL A 39 8.63 -6.46 3.56
C VAL A 39 8.80 -7.91 4.04
N LEU A 40 7.69 -8.61 4.25
CA LEU A 40 7.66 -10.03 4.53
C LEU A 40 6.67 -10.70 3.56
N ASP A 41 7.17 -11.61 2.76
CA ASP A 41 6.35 -12.51 1.94
C ASP A 41 6.69 -13.95 2.33
N LEU A 42 5.73 -14.60 2.98
CA LEU A 42 5.89 -15.98 3.47
C LEU A 42 5.50 -17.01 2.41
N GLY A 43 5.14 -16.59 1.20
CA GLY A 43 4.73 -17.45 0.10
C GLY A 43 3.24 -17.79 0.10
N THR A 44 2.89 -18.76 -0.74
CA THR A 44 1.51 -19.10 -1.08
C THR A 44 0.68 -19.51 0.14
N GLY A 45 -0.50 -18.89 0.29
CA GLY A 45 -1.42 -19.19 1.41
C GLY A 45 -1.04 -18.56 2.75
N ARG A 46 0.06 -17.79 2.81
CA ARG A 46 0.50 -17.09 4.03
C ARG A 46 0.33 -15.58 3.89
N PRO A 47 0.12 -14.85 5.00
CA PRO A 47 -0.04 -13.40 4.96
C PRO A 47 1.26 -12.73 4.53
N ARG A 48 1.10 -11.72 3.68
CA ARG A 48 2.17 -10.77 3.33
C ARG A 48 2.04 -9.56 4.25
N LEU A 49 3.17 -9.01 4.68
CA LEU A 49 3.21 -7.88 5.60
C LEU A 49 3.92 -6.68 4.97
N TRP A 50 3.36 -5.51 5.21
CA TRP A 50 3.89 -4.21 4.80
C TRP A 50 4.24 -3.37 6.01
N LEU A 51 5.18 -2.44 5.83
CA LEU A 51 5.35 -1.36 6.79
C LEU A 51 4.30 -0.28 6.54
N ARG A 52 3.42 -0.07 7.51
CA ARG A 52 2.40 0.98 7.47
C ARG A 52 2.96 2.35 7.07
N PRO A 53 4.11 2.83 7.59
CA PRO A 53 4.67 4.12 7.20
C PRO A 53 4.98 4.23 5.70
N GLN A 54 5.43 3.15 5.05
CA GLN A 54 5.75 3.15 3.63
C GLN A 54 4.48 3.28 2.79
N VAL A 55 3.44 2.52 3.12
CA VAL A 55 2.14 2.59 2.44
C VAL A 55 1.53 3.98 2.58
N VAL A 56 1.55 4.55 3.79
CA VAL A 56 1.02 5.90 4.05
C VAL A 56 1.81 6.97 3.30
N ARG A 57 3.15 6.88 3.27
CA ARG A 57 3.98 7.84 2.52
C ARG A 57 3.68 7.80 1.02
N TRP A 58 3.58 6.60 0.46
CA TRP A 58 3.24 6.40 -0.94
C TRP A 58 1.87 7.02 -1.27
N MET A 59 0.84 6.77 -0.46
CA MET A 59 -0.49 7.37 -0.65
C MET A 59 -0.46 8.90 -0.63
N ARG A 60 0.32 9.50 0.27
CA ARG A 60 0.43 10.95 0.40
C ARG A 60 1.07 11.58 -0.84
N ALA A 61 2.11 10.96 -1.39
CA ALA A 61 2.76 11.43 -2.61
C ALA A 61 1.76 11.44 -3.79
N ARG A 62 0.98 10.37 -3.96
CA ARG A 62 -0.01 10.29 -5.03
C ARG A 62 -1.16 11.28 -4.88
N LYS A 63 -1.58 11.56 -3.64
CA LYS A 63 -2.58 12.60 -3.40
C LYS A 63 -2.07 13.98 -3.82
N SER A 64 -0.79 14.30 -3.60
CA SER A 64 -0.25 15.58 -4.06
C SER A 64 -0.12 15.63 -5.57
N GLU A 65 0.26 14.53 -6.24
CA GLU A 65 0.29 14.44 -7.70
C GLU A 65 -1.09 14.65 -8.32
N GLN A 66 -2.13 14.02 -7.77
CA GLN A 66 -3.50 14.20 -8.26
C GLN A 66 -3.99 15.64 -8.07
N LEU A 67 -3.72 16.26 -6.91
CA LEU A 67 -4.08 17.65 -6.64
C LEU A 67 -3.33 18.64 -7.55
N HIS A 68 -2.09 18.34 -7.95
CA HIS A 68 -1.36 19.17 -8.92
C HIS A 68 -1.99 19.06 -10.32
N ALA A 69 -2.33 17.85 -10.74
CA ALA A 69 -2.95 17.61 -12.05
C ALA A 69 -4.35 18.23 -12.20
N GLU A 70 -5.10 18.38 -11.10
CA GLU A 70 -6.45 18.98 -11.09
C GLU A 70 -6.44 20.52 -11.00
N GLY A 71 -5.30 21.14 -10.66
CA GLY A 71 -5.16 22.60 -10.50
C GLY A 71 -4.69 23.36 -11.74
N GLU A 72 -4.35 22.65 -12.81
CA GLU A 72 -3.85 23.21 -14.09
C GLU A 72 -4.87 23.13 -15.23
N SER A 73 -6.16 22.94 -14.92
CA SER A 73 -7.27 22.85 -15.90
C SER A 73 -8.23 24.03 -15.84
#